data_AF-A0A4Y6KLG4-F1
#
_entry.id   AF-A0A4Y6KLG4-F1
#
_cell.length_a   1.000
_cell.length_b   1.000
_cell.length_c   1.000
_cell.angle_alpha   90.00
_cell.angle_beta   90.00
_cell.angle_gamma   90.00
#
_symmetry.space_group_name_H-M   'P 1'
#
loop_
_entity.id
_entity.type
_entity.pdbx_description
1 polymer ?
#
loop_
_entity_poly.entity_id
_entity_poly.type
_entity_poly.pdbx_seq_one_letter_code
_entity_poly.pdbx_strand_id
1 'polypeptide(L)'
;MHRRLRTLCLAAVSLVLSGCTLLRLGEEARAFYTSTVLVGRIGASGWEGPVVVAAWREAAPDQPVHRTLLHAAGGYELIVPAGSYRLFAFGDANGNGAYDPGEPAGEYPATEAVTASGSGVVSLLDFAIGPGAPLRPDTATRAAAWPPFERRHSTRAGAIANLDSPAFSAAHGETGYWAPMAYFRETGGNIYFLEPYDPARVPVLFVHGAAGSAQDWRYFVEHLDRRRYQPWLFQYPSGAAVDSMAYLLYWKLFNLQLEHRFDTLHIVAHSMGGLVARGFLVNHGNQLPALRRFISISTPWAGEPTAELGVKHSPAVVPSWHDMQPDGHFMQALFARPLPAGIDYYLLFGHRGGYSLLRPNHDGTVTLASQLRTAAQAEARMIYGFDEDHVGILSSPQVMAQVQTLLDGAGSTSGDAQNAGRLRTTFEFETPDGSGGTPILLFRPAGGAAAPATFSMPLSAEDNGREIGPIPAGDYELSLMMPAYRSEPVSQHLRIAGNTTADARFRLLPRGELSGYIGTEADSVGSPAGSYRRPHDTVRIREIGLRGPGIRRTLQPLDTAADDALARHLRGEDGAHQAHFAFFDLAEGDYELTIQAEGYEAHVSQHAVVPGRSNPMTPIVLRPLP
;
A
#
# COMPACT_ATOMS: atom_id res chain seq x y z
N MET A 1 30.68 9.79 50.52
CA MET A 1 29.67 8.74 50.22
C MET A 1 28.49 9.21 49.38
N HIS A 2 27.83 10.34 49.71
CA HIS A 2 26.61 10.80 49.01
C HIS A 2 26.72 11.06 47.50
N ARG A 3 27.90 11.47 46.99
CA ARG A 3 28.09 11.75 45.55
C ARG A 3 28.18 10.47 44.71
N ARG A 4 28.85 9.41 45.21
CA ARG A 4 28.94 8.09 44.57
C ARG A 4 27.61 7.32 44.60
N LEU A 5 26.84 7.45 45.69
CA LEU A 5 25.52 6.86 45.80
C LEU A 5 24.51 7.50 44.82
N ARG A 6 24.59 8.82 44.60
CA ARG A 6 23.79 9.52 43.58
C ARG A 6 24.13 9.09 42.15
N THR A 7 25.42 8.89 41.82
CA THR A 7 25.83 8.42 40.49
C THR A 7 25.42 6.96 40.24
N LEU A 8 25.48 6.10 41.26
CA LEU A 8 24.97 4.72 41.20
C LEU A 8 23.45 4.66 41.06
N CYS A 9 22.70 5.53 41.77
CA CYS A 9 21.25 5.63 41.59
C CYS A 9 20.87 6.20 40.21
N LEU A 10 21.59 7.19 39.68
CA LEU A 10 21.37 7.72 38.32
C LEU A 10 21.68 6.67 37.25
N ALA A 11 22.78 5.92 37.37
CA ALA A 11 23.11 4.83 36.45
C ALA A 11 22.10 3.67 36.53
N ALA A 12 21.64 3.32 37.75
CA ALA A 12 20.58 2.33 37.93
C ALA A 12 19.23 2.79 37.36
N VAL A 13 18.87 4.07 37.52
CA VAL A 13 17.66 4.64 36.92
C VAL A 13 17.77 4.68 35.39
N SER A 14 18.92 5.02 34.82
CA SER A 14 19.15 4.95 33.37
C SER A 14 19.09 3.51 32.84
N LEU A 15 19.63 2.52 33.56
CA LEU A 15 19.52 1.10 33.20
C LEU A 15 18.08 0.57 33.30
N VAL A 16 17.32 1.00 34.30
CA VAL A 16 15.90 0.65 34.46
C VAL A 16 15.05 1.30 33.37
N LEU A 17 15.28 2.57 33.04
CA LEU A 17 14.56 3.28 31.97
C LEU A 17 14.86 2.68 30.59
N SER A 18 16.13 2.38 30.28
CA SER A 18 16.50 1.69 29.04
C SER A 18 15.93 0.26 28.97
N GLY A 19 15.87 -0.44 30.11
CA GLY A 19 15.24 -1.77 30.21
C GLY A 19 13.73 -1.74 29.94
N CYS A 20 13.00 -0.76 30.49
CA CYS A 20 11.57 -0.58 30.22
C CYS A 20 11.29 -0.24 28.75
N THR A 21 12.12 0.61 28.13
CA THR A 21 11.98 0.96 26.70
C THR A 21 12.21 -0.24 25.80
N LEU A 22 13.21 -1.08 26.09
CA LEU A 22 13.50 -2.28 25.30
C LEU A 22 12.43 -3.37 25.48
N LEU A 23 11.91 -3.56 26.71
CA LEU A 23 10.80 -4.49 26.93
C LEU A 23 9.56 -4.06 26.14
N ARG A 24 9.20 -2.77 26.20
CA ARG A 24 8.10 -2.21 25.41
C ARG A 24 8.34 -2.40 23.92
N LEU A 25 9.54 -2.11 23.42
CA LEU A 25 9.88 -2.34 22.01
C LEU A 25 9.70 -3.82 21.61
N GLY A 26 10.09 -4.76 22.48
CA GLY A 26 9.87 -6.19 22.26
C GLY A 26 8.39 -6.57 22.15
N GLU A 27 7.54 -6.00 23.01
CA GLU A 27 6.08 -6.17 22.95
C GLU A 27 5.47 -5.56 21.69
N GLU A 28 5.90 -4.35 21.31
CA GLU A 28 5.48 -3.64 20.09
C GLU A 28 5.82 -4.45 18.83
N ALA A 29 7.06 -4.94 18.74
CA ALA A 29 7.53 -5.76 17.62
C ALA A 29 6.75 -7.09 17.54
N ARG A 30 6.59 -7.79 18.67
CA ARG A 30 5.80 -9.04 18.71
C ARG A 30 4.35 -8.81 18.28
N ALA A 31 3.71 -7.74 18.74
CA ALA A 31 2.36 -7.39 18.32
C ALA A 31 2.29 -7.15 16.80
N PHE A 32 3.30 -6.48 16.23
CA PHE A 32 3.40 -6.23 14.79
C PHE A 32 3.53 -7.51 13.96
N TYR A 33 4.35 -8.48 14.38
CA TYR A 33 4.53 -9.77 13.69
C TYR A 33 3.41 -10.79 13.92
N THR A 34 2.43 -10.47 14.78
CA THR A 34 1.27 -11.33 15.07
C THR A 34 -0.05 -10.70 14.66
N SER A 35 0.03 -9.65 13.84
CA SER A 35 -1.11 -8.88 13.33
C SER A 35 -1.23 -8.94 11.82
N THR A 36 -2.44 -8.74 11.34
CA THR A 36 -2.81 -8.55 9.94
C THR A 36 -3.35 -7.14 9.77
N VAL A 37 -3.06 -6.50 8.65
CA VAL A 37 -3.72 -5.24 8.25
C VAL A 37 -4.92 -5.58 7.36
N LEU A 38 -6.09 -5.10 7.74
CA LEU A 38 -7.34 -5.18 7.00
C LEU A 38 -7.50 -3.89 6.20
N VAL A 39 -7.71 -3.98 4.89
CA VAL A 39 -7.80 -2.83 3.99
C VAL A 39 -9.03 -2.93 3.11
N GLY A 40 -9.70 -1.80 2.93
CA GLY A 40 -10.87 -1.66 2.07
C GLY A 40 -11.23 -0.19 1.86
N ARG A 41 -12.39 0.03 1.26
CA ARG A 41 -12.96 1.35 1.00
C ARG A 41 -14.38 1.42 1.57
N ILE A 42 -14.71 2.57 2.15
CA ILE A 42 -16.07 2.90 2.56
C ILE A 42 -16.72 3.77 1.50
N GLY A 43 -17.85 3.32 0.94
CA GLY A 43 -18.79 4.18 0.23
C GLY A 43 -19.76 4.85 1.21
N ALA A 44 -20.21 6.07 0.93
CA ALA A 44 -21.14 6.78 1.81
C ALA A 44 -22.20 7.53 1.00
N SER A 45 -23.27 6.82 0.65
CA SER A 45 -24.36 7.40 -0.14
C SER A 45 -25.20 8.33 0.72
N GLY A 46 -25.24 9.61 0.36
CA GLY A 46 -26.01 10.63 1.09
C GLY A 46 -25.33 11.12 2.37
N TRP A 47 -24.02 10.88 2.53
CA TRP A 47 -23.24 11.36 3.66
C TRP A 47 -21.95 12.04 3.19
N GLU A 48 -21.78 13.31 3.59
CA GLU A 48 -20.58 14.11 3.33
C GLU A 48 -20.02 14.58 4.68
N GLY A 49 -19.17 13.77 5.29
CA GLY A 49 -18.59 14.07 6.59
C GLY A 49 -17.61 13.00 7.08
N PRO A 50 -17.07 13.17 8.30
CA PRO A 50 -16.17 12.19 8.89
C PRO A 50 -16.82 10.81 9.01
N VAL A 51 -16.02 9.76 8.86
CA VAL A 51 -16.43 8.37 8.97
C VAL A 51 -15.50 7.65 9.92
N VAL A 52 -16.04 6.95 10.91
CA VAL A 52 -15.28 6.05 11.76
C VAL A 52 -15.43 4.63 11.24
N VAL A 53 -14.31 3.91 11.12
CA VAL A 53 -14.28 2.49 10.73
C VAL A 53 -13.66 1.68 11.86
N ALA A 54 -14.27 0.56 12.21
CA ALA A 54 -13.90 -0.25 13.35
C ALA A 54 -13.86 -1.75 13.01
N ALA A 55 -12.98 -2.48 13.68
CA ALA A 55 -12.98 -3.94 13.73
C ALA A 55 -13.16 -4.41 15.17
N TRP A 56 -14.03 -5.40 15.40
CA TRP A 56 -14.16 -6.08 16.69
C TRP A 56 -14.07 -7.60 16.52
N ARG A 57 -13.67 -8.29 17.59
CA ARG A 57 -13.52 -9.75 17.58
C ARG A 57 -14.89 -10.41 17.71
N GLU A 58 -15.18 -11.40 16.88
CA GLU A 58 -16.48 -12.08 16.89
C GLU A 58 -16.79 -12.74 18.24
N ALA A 59 -15.79 -13.35 18.87
CA ALA A 59 -15.91 -13.99 20.19
C ALA A 59 -15.94 -13.01 21.38
N ALA A 60 -15.55 -11.74 21.18
CA ALA A 60 -15.46 -10.73 22.23
C ALA A 60 -15.83 -9.35 21.65
N PRO A 61 -17.13 -9.09 21.44
CA PRO A 61 -17.62 -7.99 20.62
C PRO A 61 -17.81 -6.68 21.40
N ASP A 62 -17.54 -6.68 22.71
CA ASP A 62 -17.87 -5.56 23.61
C ASP A 62 -16.98 -4.32 23.38
N GLN A 63 -15.81 -4.49 22.77
CA GLN A 63 -14.92 -3.38 22.43
C GLN A 63 -14.30 -3.56 21.05
N PRO A 64 -14.10 -2.46 20.30
CA PRO A 64 -13.36 -2.50 19.06
C PRO A 64 -11.89 -2.78 19.35
N VAL A 65 -11.28 -3.65 18.56
CA VAL A 65 -9.85 -3.97 18.62
C VAL A 65 -9.02 -2.86 18.00
N HIS A 66 -9.56 -2.23 16.94
CA HIS A 66 -8.98 -1.04 16.34
C HIS A 66 -10.08 -0.18 15.71
N ARG A 67 -9.91 1.15 15.80
CA ARG A 67 -10.76 2.16 15.18
C ARG A 67 -9.90 3.17 14.44
N THR A 68 -10.38 3.63 13.29
CA THR A 68 -9.78 4.75 12.57
C THR A 68 -10.82 5.81 12.20
N LEU A 69 -10.36 7.04 12.08
CA LEU A 69 -11.15 8.18 11.63
C LEU A 69 -10.75 8.54 10.20
N LEU A 70 -11.73 8.69 9.32
CA LEU A 70 -11.59 9.21 7.97
C LEU A 70 -12.26 10.58 7.92
N HIS A 71 -11.64 11.58 7.30
CA HIS A 71 -12.24 12.92 7.16
C HIS A 71 -13.41 12.94 6.15
N ALA A 72 -13.48 11.92 5.30
CA ALA A 72 -14.55 11.64 4.35
C ALA A 72 -14.56 10.13 4.04
N ALA A 73 -15.57 9.64 3.34
CA ALA A 73 -15.59 8.28 2.82
C ALA A 73 -14.40 7.99 1.89
N GLY A 74 -13.91 6.76 1.86
CA GLY A 74 -12.72 6.38 1.08
C GLY A 74 -11.96 5.19 1.65
N GLY A 75 -10.68 5.07 1.28
CA GLY A 75 -9.81 3.99 1.73
C GLY A 75 -9.53 4.04 3.24
N TYR A 76 -9.55 2.87 3.88
CA TYR A 76 -9.25 2.69 5.30
C TYR A 76 -8.29 1.53 5.53
N GLU A 77 -7.64 1.53 6.69
CA GLU A 77 -6.83 0.42 7.16
C GLU A 77 -7.03 0.17 8.65
N LEU A 78 -7.08 -1.10 9.05
CA LEU A 78 -7.18 -1.51 10.45
C LEU A 78 -6.15 -2.59 10.76
N ILE A 79 -5.45 -2.49 11.89
CA ILE A 79 -4.51 -3.53 12.32
C ILE A 79 -5.11 -4.37 13.44
N VAL A 80 -5.17 -5.68 13.25
CA VAL A 80 -5.75 -6.61 14.22
C VAL A 80 -4.85 -7.84 14.40
N PRO A 81 -4.72 -8.41 15.61
CA PRO A 81 -4.02 -9.67 15.82
C PRO A 81 -4.74 -10.84 15.13
N ALA A 82 -4.14 -12.02 15.09
CA ALA A 82 -4.82 -13.21 14.57
C ALA A 82 -6.20 -13.44 15.23
N GLY A 83 -7.20 -13.81 14.42
CA GLY A 83 -8.57 -14.06 14.88
C GLY A 83 -9.66 -13.82 13.83
N SER A 84 -10.91 -13.93 14.28
CA SER A 84 -12.12 -13.69 13.49
C SER A 84 -12.74 -12.34 13.85
N TYR A 85 -12.99 -11.49 12.85
CA TYR A 85 -13.40 -10.09 13.04
C TYR A 85 -14.64 -9.72 12.26
N ARG A 86 -15.44 -8.80 12.82
CA ARG A 86 -16.50 -8.09 12.10
C ARG A 86 -16.08 -6.64 11.90
N LEU A 87 -16.50 -6.05 10.78
CA LEU A 87 -16.19 -4.67 10.43
C LEU A 87 -17.46 -3.83 10.39
N PHE A 88 -17.33 -2.59 10.82
CA PHE A 88 -18.42 -1.64 10.95
C PHE A 88 -17.92 -0.23 10.69
N ALA A 89 -18.78 0.59 10.11
CA ALA A 89 -18.51 2.00 9.91
C ALA A 89 -19.76 2.83 10.17
N PHE A 90 -19.55 4.08 10.56
CA PHE A 90 -20.60 5.07 10.73
C PHE A 90 -20.08 6.48 10.42
N GLY A 91 -20.99 7.36 9.98
CA GLY A 91 -20.73 8.78 9.85
C GLY A 91 -20.79 9.44 11.23
N ASP A 92 -19.75 10.18 11.60
CA ASP A 92 -19.63 10.83 12.92
C ASP A 92 -20.11 12.29 12.81
N ALA A 93 -21.41 12.49 13.05
CA ALA A 93 -22.08 13.75 12.78
C ALA A 93 -21.78 14.83 13.81
N ASN A 94 -21.51 14.43 15.05
CA ASN A 94 -21.24 15.35 16.15
C ASN A 94 -19.75 15.41 16.53
N GLY A 95 -18.90 14.59 15.89
CA GLY A 95 -17.45 14.59 16.09
C GLY A 95 -17.01 13.96 17.41
N ASN A 96 -17.85 13.12 18.03
CA ASN A 96 -17.53 12.46 19.31
C ASN A 96 -16.80 11.11 19.10
N GLY A 97 -16.74 10.61 17.86
CA GLY A 97 -16.11 9.35 17.50
C GLY A 97 -16.80 8.10 18.07
N ALA A 98 -18.03 8.22 18.58
CA ALA A 98 -18.91 7.15 19.02
C ALA A 98 -20.13 7.06 18.10
N TYR A 99 -20.68 5.86 17.94
CA TYR A 99 -21.86 5.69 17.10
C TYR A 99 -23.11 6.12 17.86
N ASP A 100 -23.82 7.10 17.32
CA ASP A 100 -25.09 7.58 17.85
C ASP A 100 -26.28 7.01 17.03
N PRO A 101 -27.34 6.49 17.69
CA PRO A 101 -28.50 5.97 16.98
C PRO A 101 -29.11 6.99 16.00
N GLY A 102 -29.16 6.61 14.73
CA GLY A 102 -29.66 7.47 13.64
C GLY A 102 -28.57 8.01 12.72
N GLU A 103 -27.30 7.88 13.10
CA GLU A 103 -26.18 8.14 12.19
C GLU A 103 -26.16 7.14 11.03
N PRO A 104 -25.75 7.57 9.82
CA PRO A 104 -25.60 6.65 8.69
C PRO A 104 -24.50 5.66 9.03
N ALA A 105 -24.83 4.38 8.98
CA ALA A 105 -23.91 3.32 9.37
C ALA A 105 -24.07 2.10 8.46
N GLY A 106 -23.12 1.19 8.57
CA GLY A 106 -23.07 -0.02 7.77
C GLY A 106 -22.09 -1.03 8.35
N GLU A 107 -22.32 -2.31 8.06
CA GLU A 107 -21.42 -3.39 8.43
C GLU A 107 -20.94 -4.13 7.18
N TYR A 108 -19.69 -4.60 7.23
CA TYR A 108 -19.22 -5.55 6.23
C TYR A 108 -20.09 -6.81 6.32
N PRO A 109 -20.46 -7.44 5.19
CA PRO A 109 -21.66 -8.27 5.09
C PRO A 109 -21.90 -9.25 6.26
N ALA A 110 -23.15 -9.24 6.75
CA ALA A 110 -23.57 -9.78 8.03
C ALA A 110 -23.32 -11.30 8.23
N THR A 111 -23.16 -12.09 7.17
CA THR A 111 -22.89 -13.54 7.27
C THR A 111 -21.43 -13.85 7.56
N GLU A 112 -20.50 -12.93 7.33
CA GLU A 112 -19.08 -13.26 7.25
C GLU A 112 -18.23 -12.54 8.29
N ALA A 113 -17.34 -13.30 8.89
CA ALA A 113 -16.26 -12.77 9.69
C ALA A 113 -14.97 -12.80 8.87
N VAL A 114 -14.19 -11.72 8.96
CA VAL A 114 -12.90 -11.60 8.32
C VAL A 114 -11.87 -12.33 9.18
N THR A 115 -11.26 -13.36 8.61
CA THR A 115 -10.20 -14.11 9.27
C THR A 115 -8.86 -13.40 9.08
N ALA A 116 -8.28 -12.90 10.17
CA ALA A 116 -6.91 -12.40 10.21
C ALA A 116 -5.97 -13.55 10.62
N SER A 117 -4.97 -13.82 9.78
CA SER A 117 -3.97 -14.86 10.03
C SER A 117 -2.91 -14.45 11.05
N GLY A 118 -2.82 -13.16 11.38
CA GLY A 118 -1.74 -12.59 12.19
C GLY A 118 -0.51 -12.21 11.38
N SER A 119 -0.66 -12.06 10.06
CA SER A 119 0.41 -11.69 9.14
C SER A 119 -0.13 -10.96 7.92
N GLY A 120 0.69 -10.12 7.28
CA GLY A 120 0.42 -9.51 5.98
C GLY A 120 -0.84 -8.67 5.93
N VAL A 121 -1.58 -8.81 4.83
CA VAL A 121 -2.74 -8.00 4.48
C VAL A 121 -3.93 -8.87 4.06
N VAL A 122 -5.14 -8.49 4.47
CA VAL A 122 -6.39 -8.90 3.84
C VAL A 122 -7.02 -7.68 3.18
N SER A 123 -7.29 -7.78 1.88
CA SER A 123 -7.75 -6.67 1.04
C SER A 123 -9.12 -6.97 0.41
N LEU A 124 -9.67 -5.99 -0.31
CA LEU A 124 -11.02 -6.03 -0.91
C LEU A 124 -12.13 -6.11 0.14
N LEU A 125 -11.93 -5.46 1.28
CA LEU A 125 -12.93 -5.37 2.36
C LEU A 125 -13.82 -4.14 2.16
N ASP A 126 -14.30 -3.92 0.94
CA ASP A 126 -15.10 -2.73 0.63
C ASP A 126 -16.55 -2.90 1.12
N PHE A 127 -17.14 -1.86 1.70
CA PHE A 127 -18.55 -1.81 2.07
C PHE A 127 -19.04 -0.36 2.14
N ALA A 128 -20.30 -0.13 2.50
CA ALA A 128 -20.90 1.20 2.49
C ALA A 128 -21.67 1.51 3.78
N ILE A 129 -21.86 2.81 4.05
CA ILE A 129 -22.77 3.35 5.05
C ILE A 129 -23.93 4.09 4.38
N GLY A 130 -25.09 4.15 5.03
CA GLY A 130 -26.24 4.94 4.57
C GLY A 130 -27.56 4.15 4.50
N PRO A 131 -28.62 4.72 3.90
CA PRO A 131 -29.98 4.15 3.95
C PRO A 131 -30.12 2.74 3.36
N GLY A 132 -29.22 2.35 2.44
CA GLY A 132 -29.18 1.01 1.83
C GLY A 132 -28.22 0.04 2.50
N ALA A 133 -27.59 0.41 3.62
CA ALA A 133 -26.63 -0.41 4.35
C ALA A 133 -27.26 -0.93 5.67
N PRO A 134 -27.99 -2.06 5.64
CA PRO A 134 -28.69 -2.56 6.82
C PRO A 134 -27.70 -2.97 7.92
N LEU A 135 -28.02 -2.59 9.16
CA LEU A 135 -27.32 -3.05 10.35
C LEU A 135 -28.12 -4.15 11.06
N ARG A 136 -27.44 -5.19 11.53
CA ARG A 136 -28.03 -6.08 12.54
C ARG A 136 -28.38 -5.31 13.82
N PRO A 137 -29.54 -5.59 14.46
CA PRO A 137 -29.91 -4.97 15.73
C PRO A 137 -28.85 -5.11 16.83
N ASP A 138 -28.21 -6.28 16.91
CA ASP A 138 -27.14 -6.54 17.88
C ASP A 138 -25.88 -5.72 17.59
N THR A 139 -25.54 -5.51 16.31
CA THR A 139 -24.42 -4.66 15.88
C THR A 139 -24.66 -3.22 16.34
N ALA A 140 -25.82 -2.65 16.04
CA ALA A 140 -26.15 -1.27 16.40
C ALA A 140 -26.12 -1.05 17.91
N THR A 141 -26.69 -1.99 18.68
CA THR A 141 -26.71 -1.92 20.15
C THR A 141 -25.31 -1.95 20.75
N ARG A 142 -24.42 -2.78 20.22
CA ARG A 142 -23.03 -2.89 20.69
C ARG A 142 -22.18 -1.70 20.31
N ALA A 143 -22.30 -1.22 19.07
CA ALA A 143 -21.59 -0.05 18.60
C ALA A 143 -21.95 1.21 19.44
N ALA A 144 -23.22 1.36 19.81
CA ALA A 144 -23.70 2.45 20.66
C ALA A 144 -23.18 2.38 22.11
N ALA A 145 -22.66 1.23 22.56
CA ALA A 145 -22.08 1.07 23.89
C ALA A 145 -20.56 1.38 23.92
N TRP A 146 -19.94 1.64 22.78
CA TRP A 146 -18.51 1.94 22.73
C TRP A 146 -18.20 3.32 23.32
N PRO A 147 -17.06 3.47 24.02
CA PRO A 147 -16.66 4.76 24.53
C PRO A 147 -16.32 5.72 23.38
N PRO A 148 -16.49 7.04 23.58
CA PRO A 148 -16.01 8.07 22.66
C PRO A 148 -14.58 7.82 22.18
N PHE A 149 -14.30 8.25 20.97
CA PHE A 149 -13.01 8.07 20.34
C PHE A 149 -12.38 9.43 20.07
N GLU A 150 -11.54 9.89 21.00
CA GLU A 150 -10.92 11.22 20.95
C GLU A 150 -9.81 11.37 19.89
N ARG A 151 -9.88 10.60 18.80
CA ARG A 151 -8.96 10.72 17.65
C ARG A 151 -9.39 11.92 16.81
N ARG A 152 -8.45 12.81 16.50
CA ARG A 152 -8.73 14.04 15.74
C ARG A 152 -8.13 14.08 14.34
N HIS A 153 -7.23 13.15 14.03
CA HIS A 153 -6.54 13.08 12.75
C HIS A 153 -7.11 11.97 11.89
N SER A 154 -7.21 12.27 10.60
CA SER A 154 -7.67 11.32 9.62
C SER A 154 -6.55 10.41 9.13
N THR A 155 -6.84 9.12 8.97
CA THR A 155 -5.94 8.20 8.28
C THR A 155 -6.23 8.06 6.78
N ARG A 156 -7.29 8.69 6.26
CA ARG A 156 -7.56 8.74 4.81
C ARG A 156 -6.49 9.60 4.12
N ALA A 157 -5.99 9.12 2.98
CA ALA A 157 -5.03 9.84 2.15
C ALA A 157 -5.55 11.24 1.76
N GLY A 158 -4.65 12.22 1.66
CA GLY A 158 -5.00 13.59 1.29
C GLY A 158 -5.54 14.43 2.45
N ALA A 159 -5.49 13.93 3.68
CA ALA A 159 -5.81 14.71 4.86
C ALA A 159 -4.94 15.99 4.90
N ILE A 160 -5.59 17.13 5.11
CA ILE A 160 -4.90 18.42 5.19
C ILE A 160 -4.35 18.61 6.60
N ALA A 161 -3.07 18.92 6.70
CA ALA A 161 -2.42 19.21 7.97
C ALA A 161 -1.37 20.31 7.80
N ASN A 162 -1.22 21.15 8.83
CA ASN A 162 -0.14 22.13 8.87
C ASN A 162 1.20 21.42 9.17
N LEU A 163 2.28 21.86 8.52
CA LEU A 163 3.63 21.34 8.77
C LEU A 163 4.05 21.47 10.25
N ASP A 164 3.54 22.45 10.97
CA ASP A 164 3.78 22.68 12.41
C ASP A 164 2.92 21.77 13.32
N SER A 165 2.12 20.87 12.75
CA SER A 165 1.32 19.91 13.51
C SER A 165 2.21 19.07 14.45
N PRO A 166 1.79 18.80 15.70
CA PRO A 166 2.51 17.91 16.60
C PRO A 166 2.77 16.51 16.01
N ALA A 167 1.87 16.04 15.13
CA ALA A 167 1.99 14.77 14.41
C ALA A 167 3.18 14.75 13.41
N PHE A 168 3.79 15.88 13.11
CA PHE A 168 4.96 16.01 12.24
C PHE A 168 6.23 16.39 13.00
N SER A 169 6.17 16.45 14.34
CA SER A 169 7.34 16.78 15.15
C SER A 169 8.40 15.67 15.12
N ALA A 170 9.67 16.06 15.30
CA ALA A 170 10.77 15.10 15.45
C ALA A 170 10.53 14.09 16.59
N ALA A 171 9.94 14.52 17.71
CA ALA A 171 9.59 13.62 18.82
C ALA A 171 8.54 12.57 18.42
N HIS A 172 7.61 12.94 17.54
CA HIS A 172 6.65 11.99 16.99
C HIS A 172 7.31 11.04 15.98
N GLY A 173 8.27 11.51 15.18
CA GLY A 173 9.12 10.69 14.33
C GLY A 173 9.90 9.62 15.10
N GLU A 174 10.54 10.00 16.22
CA GLU A 174 11.19 9.08 17.15
C GLU A 174 10.22 8.06 17.74
N THR A 175 9.01 8.49 18.12
CA THR A 175 7.97 7.57 18.61
C THR A 175 7.59 6.56 17.54
N GLY A 176 7.46 6.98 16.27
CA GLY A 176 7.20 6.08 15.15
C GLY A 176 8.33 5.09 14.84
N TYR A 177 9.54 5.38 15.29
CA TYR A 177 10.69 4.49 15.17
C TYR A 177 10.78 3.47 16.31
N TRP A 178 10.55 3.90 17.56
CA TRP A 178 10.71 3.04 18.74
C TRP A 178 9.42 2.37 19.23
N ALA A 179 8.25 2.84 18.81
CA ALA A 179 6.94 2.26 19.15
C ALA A 179 6.01 2.20 17.92
N PRO A 180 6.39 1.47 16.86
CA PRO A 180 5.69 1.53 15.57
C PRO A 180 4.26 0.99 15.61
N MET A 181 3.92 0.03 16.49
CA MET A 181 2.57 -0.50 16.60
C MET A 181 1.63 0.50 17.30
N ALA A 182 2.07 1.07 18.43
CA ALA A 182 1.34 2.14 19.10
C ALA A 182 1.14 3.34 18.18
N TYR A 183 2.20 3.76 17.48
CA TYR A 183 2.13 4.81 16.47
C TYR A 183 1.08 4.49 15.40
N PHE A 184 1.13 3.30 14.78
CA PHE A 184 0.18 2.94 13.72
C PHE A 184 -1.27 2.93 14.24
N ARG A 185 -1.51 2.42 15.45
CA ARG A 185 -2.85 2.45 16.06
C ARG A 185 -3.31 3.86 16.36
N GLU A 186 -2.40 4.71 16.85
CA GLU A 186 -2.70 6.08 17.23
C GLU A 186 -2.87 6.97 16.01
N THR A 187 -1.88 7.05 15.11
CA THR A 187 -1.78 7.96 13.96
C THR A 187 -1.88 7.33 12.58
N GLY A 188 -1.65 6.02 12.47
CA GLY A 188 -1.61 5.32 11.19
C GLY A 188 -0.34 5.65 10.42
N GLY A 189 -0.35 5.46 9.10
CA GLY A 189 0.61 6.10 8.20
C GLY A 189 -0.16 6.69 7.04
N ASN A 190 0.17 7.91 6.62
CA ASN A 190 -0.68 8.67 5.70
C ASN A 190 0.12 9.59 4.78
N ILE A 191 -0.47 9.91 3.63
CA ILE A 191 -0.03 11.00 2.76
C ILE A 191 -0.87 12.22 3.12
N TYR A 192 -0.20 13.24 3.65
CA TYR A 192 -0.81 14.51 4.02
C TYR A 192 -0.56 15.57 2.95
N PHE A 193 -1.55 16.45 2.79
CA PHE A 193 -1.40 17.67 2.01
C PHE A 193 -1.24 18.87 2.95
N LEU A 194 -0.50 19.88 2.49
CA LEU A 194 -0.39 21.15 3.21
C LEU A 194 -1.52 22.14 2.85
N GLU A 195 -2.19 21.88 1.73
CA GLU A 195 -3.33 22.64 1.23
C GLU A 195 -4.23 21.71 0.38
N PRO A 196 -5.48 22.11 0.04
CA PRO A 196 -6.31 21.35 -0.90
C PRO A 196 -5.56 21.02 -2.20
N TYR A 197 -5.84 19.85 -2.78
CA TYR A 197 -5.26 19.44 -4.05
C TYR A 197 -5.59 20.43 -5.17
N ASP A 198 -4.58 20.81 -5.95
CA ASP A 198 -4.68 21.69 -7.10
C ASP A 198 -4.23 20.96 -8.37
N PRO A 199 -5.15 20.64 -9.31
CA PRO A 199 -4.82 19.89 -10.51
C PRO A 199 -3.90 20.65 -11.49
N ALA A 200 -3.67 21.95 -11.29
CA ALA A 200 -2.73 22.73 -12.11
C ALA A 200 -1.26 22.58 -11.65
N ARG A 201 -1.01 21.96 -10.48
CA ARG A 201 0.31 21.78 -9.90
C ARG A 201 0.66 20.31 -9.82
N VAL A 202 1.92 19.99 -10.13
CA VAL A 202 2.44 18.61 -10.07
C VAL A 202 2.71 18.24 -8.61
N PRO A 203 2.09 17.18 -8.07
CA PRO A 203 2.46 16.63 -6.78
C PRO A 203 3.94 16.23 -6.69
N VAL A 204 4.59 16.64 -5.60
CA VAL A 204 5.92 16.17 -5.19
C VAL A 204 5.78 15.52 -3.83
N LEU A 205 5.84 14.20 -3.80
CA LEU A 205 5.76 13.43 -2.57
C LEU A 205 7.14 13.33 -1.91
N PHE A 206 7.22 13.82 -0.69
CA PHE A 206 8.39 13.71 0.17
C PHE A 206 8.25 12.51 1.13
N VAL A 207 9.28 11.67 1.19
CA VAL A 207 9.31 10.43 1.99
C VAL A 207 10.50 10.47 2.95
N HIS A 208 10.24 10.65 4.25
CA HIS A 208 11.28 10.78 5.28
C HIS A 208 11.98 9.45 5.60
N GLY A 209 13.11 9.53 6.32
CA GLY A 209 13.93 8.38 6.73
C GLY A 209 13.57 7.79 8.10
N ALA A 210 14.51 6.98 8.62
CA ALA A 210 14.44 6.39 9.96
C ALA A 210 14.42 7.48 11.05
N ALA A 211 13.51 7.36 12.02
CA ALA A 211 13.22 8.37 13.05
C ALA A 211 12.83 9.77 12.52
N GLY A 212 12.67 9.90 11.19
CA GLY A 212 12.33 11.16 10.54
C GLY A 212 10.85 11.50 10.64
N SER A 213 10.54 12.69 10.14
CA SER A 213 9.20 13.26 10.15
C SER A 213 8.97 14.16 8.93
N ALA A 214 7.71 14.55 8.71
CA ALA A 214 7.37 15.49 7.66
C ALA A 214 8.08 16.85 7.82
N GLN A 215 8.43 17.26 9.04
CA GLN A 215 9.18 18.51 9.30
C GLN A 215 10.62 18.48 8.81
N ASP A 216 11.21 17.31 8.58
CA ASP A 216 12.57 17.20 8.02
C ASP A 216 12.63 17.81 6.61
N TRP A 217 11.50 17.86 5.92
CA TRP A 217 11.34 18.44 4.59
C TRP A 217 11.01 19.94 4.60
N ARG A 218 10.98 20.60 5.77
CA ARG A 218 10.60 22.01 5.88
C ARG A 218 11.36 22.91 4.92
N TYR A 219 12.69 22.76 4.88
CA TYR A 219 13.53 23.56 3.99
C TYR A 219 13.15 23.35 2.52
N PHE A 220 12.92 22.10 2.09
CA PHE A 220 12.48 21.79 0.74
C PHE A 220 11.10 22.37 0.43
N VAL A 221 10.14 22.21 1.34
CA VAL A 221 8.77 22.73 1.20
C VAL A 221 8.73 24.26 1.06
N GLU A 222 9.58 24.97 1.81
CA GLU A 222 9.68 26.43 1.79
C GLU A 222 10.37 26.98 0.53
N HIS A 223 11.24 26.18 -0.11
CA HIS A 223 12.03 26.61 -1.27
C HIS A 223 11.61 25.96 -2.60
N LEU A 224 10.58 25.11 -2.59
CA LEU A 224 9.99 24.51 -3.79
C LEU A 224 9.28 25.57 -4.64
N ASP A 225 9.34 25.49 -5.98
CA ASP A 225 8.51 26.36 -6.84
C ASP A 225 7.02 26.00 -6.72
N ARG A 226 6.35 26.61 -5.72
CA ARG A 226 4.94 26.38 -5.38
C ARG A 226 3.95 26.77 -6.46
N ARG A 227 4.39 27.48 -7.52
CA ARG A 227 3.54 27.79 -8.69
C ARG A 227 3.37 26.57 -9.60
N ARG A 228 4.34 25.65 -9.58
CA ARG A 228 4.37 24.45 -10.43
C ARG A 228 4.18 23.17 -9.65
N TYR A 229 4.63 23.14 -8.41
CA TYR A 229 4.64 21.93 -7.59
C TYR A 229 3.80 22.08 -6.33
N GLN A 230 3.15 21.00 -5.95
CA GLN A 230 2.41 20.89 -4.69
C GLN A 230 3.11 19.85 -3.79
N PRO A 231 3.59 20.23 -2.59
CA PRO A 231 4.25 19.30 -1.69
C PRO A 231 3.24 18.38 -1.01
N TRP A 232 3.48 17.08 -1.09
CA TRP A 232 2.80 16.04 -0.33
C TRP A 232 3.80 15.37 0.61
N LEU A 233 3.33 14.94 1.78
CA LEU A 233 4.20 14.43 2.84
C LEU A 233 3.74 13.03 3.25
N PHE A 234 4.60 12.01 3.07
CA PHE A 234 4.32 10.69 3.62
C PHE A 234 4.86 10.61 5.06
N GLN A 235 3.94 10.58 6.04
CA GLN A 235 4.25 10.47 7.47
C GLN A 235 3.85 9.07 7.94
N TYR A 236 4.82 8.30 8.43
CA TYR A 236 4.64 6.88 8.73
C TYR A 236 5.54 6.40 9.89
N PRO A 237 5.21 5.29 10.58
CA PRO A 237 6.07 4.72 11.61
C PRO A 237 7.31 4.07 10.98
N SER A 238 8.41 4.82 10.91
CA SER A 238 9.66 4.35 10.29
C SER A 238 10.31 3.15 11.00
N GLY A 239 9.86 2.80 12.21
CA GLY A 239 10.28 1.58 12.90
C GLY A 239 9.59 0.31 12.41
N ALA A 240 8.46 0.44 11.72
CA ALA A 240 7.77 -0.68 11.10
C ALA A 240 8.59 -1.28 9.95
N ALA A 241 8.31 -2.52 9.58
CA ALA A 241 8.97 -3.15 8.45
C ALA A 241 8.84 -2.30 7.18
N VAL A 242 9.96 -2.16 6.46
CA VAL A 242 10.07 -1.33 5.26
C VAL A 242 9.12 -1.83 4.18
N ASP A 243 8.99 -3.15 4.02
CA ASP A 243 8.04 -3.75 3.06
C ASP A 243 6.58 -3.40 3.37
N SER A 244 6.20 -3.39 4.65
CA SER A 244 4.86 -2.99 5.08
C SER A 244 4.57 -1.52 4.77
N MET A 245 5.56 -0.64 4.97
CA MET A 245 5.42 0.78 4.68
C MET A 245 5.44 1.06 3.17
N ALA A 246 6.16 0.27 2.39
CA ALA A 246 6.11 0.31 0.93
C ALA A 246 4.71 -0.05 0.40
N TYR A 247 4.09 -1.09 0.96
CA TYR A 247 2.73 -1.45 0.58
C TYR A 247 1.68 -0.44 1.05
N LEU A 248 1.84 0.14 2.25
CA LEU A 248 1.01 1.24 2.71
C LEU A 248 1.11 2.45 1.79
N LEU A 249 2.32 2.81 1.36
CA LEU A 249 2.55 3.91 0.41
C LEU A 249 1.82 3.65 -0.92
N TYR A 250 1.94 2.43 -1.47
CA TYR A 250 1.17 2.02 -2.64
C TYR A 250 -0.33 2.26 -2.43
N TRP A 251 -0.88 1.76 -1.31
CA TRP A 251 -2.31 1.87 -1.03
C TRP A 251 -2.76 3.33 -0.94
N LYS A 252 -2.00 4.21 -0.27
CA LYS A 252 -2.32 5.64 -0.19
C LYS A 252 -2.30 6.31 -1.56
N LEU A 253 -1.25 6.08 -2.36
CA LEU A 253 -1.15 6.66 -3.70
C LEU A 253 -2.21 6.12 -4.66
N PHE A 254 -2.57 4.83 -4.56
CA PHE A 254 -3.66 4.25 -5.34
C PHE A 254 -4.99 4.97 -5.05
N ASN A 255 -5.31 5.20 -3.78
CA ASN A 255 -6.53 5.93 -3.40
C ASN A 255 -6.51 7.39 -3.88
N LEU A 256 -5.36 8.08 -3.80
CA LEU A 256 -5.22 9.44 -4.33
C LEU A 256 -5.33 9.48 -5.86
N GLN A 257 -4.76 8.51 -6.58
CA GLN A 257 -4.88 8.42 -8.03
C GLN A 257 -6.33 8.19 -8.46
N LEU A 258 -7.07 7.41 -7.67
CA LEU A 258 -8.49 7.14 -7.88
C LEU A 258 -9.34 8.41 -7.71
N GLU A 259 -9.01 9.23 -6.71
CA GLU A 259 -9.78 10.43 -6.36
C GLU A 259 -9.41 11.67 -7.19
N HIS A 260 -8.11 11.90 -7.41
CA HIS A 260 -7.62 13.16 -7.96
C HIS A 260 -7.17 13.10 -9.40
N ARG A 261 -6.97 11.89 -9.96
CA ARG A 261 -6.59 11.69 -11.36
C ARG A 261 -5.38 12.55 -11.78
N PHE A 262 -4.37 12.65 -10.93
CA PHE A 262 -3.16 13.42 -11.27
C PHE A 262 -2.37 12.73 -12.39
N ASP A 263 -1.82 13.54 -13.29
CA ASP A 263 -1.17 13.05 -14.51
C ASP A 263 0.33 12.80 -14.33
N THR A 264 0.91 13.50 -13.34
CA THR A 264 2.33 13.48 -13.05
C THR A 264 2.53 13.49 -11.55
N LEU A 265 3.39 12.61 -11.06
CA LEU A 265 3.87 12.57 -9.68
C LEU A 265 5.40 12.45 -9.69
N HIS A 266 6.04 13.15 -8.75
CA HIS A 266 7.45 12.98 -8.44
C HIS A 266 7.61 12.53 -6.99
N ILE A 267 8.57 11.65 -6.75
CA ILE A 267 8.94 11.22 -5.40
C ILE A 267 10.35 11.71 -5.09
N VAL A 268 10.50 12.37 -3.94
CA VAL A 268 11.80 12.71 -3.34
C VAL A 268 11.87 11.97 -2.00
N ALA A 269 12.85 11.11 -1.84
CA ALA A 269 12.96 10.25 -0.68
C ALA A 269 14.33 10.34 -0.03
N HIS A 270 14.37 10.37 1.29
CA HIS A 270 15.60 10.49 2.07
C HIS A 270 15.88 9.22 2.86
N SER A 271 17.15 8.82 2.91
CA SER A 271 17.63 7.72 3.76
C SER A 271 16.79 6.45 3.52
N MET A 272 16.31 5.80 4.60
CA MET A 272 15.42 4.63 4.55
C MET A 272 14.12 4.88 3.76
N GLY A 273 13.65 6.12 3.65
CA GLY A 273 12.51 6.47 2.81
C GLY A 273 12.71 6.11 1.34
N GLY A 274 13.95 6.12 0.85
CA GLY A 274 14.27 5.63 -0.50
C GLY A 274 14.09 4.13 -0.68
N LEU A 275 14.30 3.34 0.39
CA LEU A 275 13.99 1.90 0.39
C LEU A 275 12.48 1.65 0.34
N VAL A 276 11.70 2.43 1.11
CA VAL A 276 10.22 2.40 1.07
C VAL A 276 9.72 2.74 -0.34
N ALA A 277 10.17 3.87 -0.90
CA ALA A 277 9.76 4.32 -2.23
C ALA A 277 10.13 3.30 -3.31
N ARG A 278 11.36 2.78 -3.30
CA ARG A 278 11.78 1.77 -4.27
C ARG A 278 11.03 0.44 -4.10
N GLY A 279 10.82 -0.02 -2.86
CA GLY A 279 10.03 -1.21 -2.57
C GLY A 279 8.62 -1.12 -3.14
N PHE A 280 7.99 0.05 -3.00
CA PHE A 280 6.72 0.36 -3.65
C PHE A 280 6.85 0.27 -5.18
N LEU A 281 7.83 0.97 -5.76
CA LEU A 281 8.00 1.07 -7.23
C LEU A 281 8.21 -0.28 -7.91
N VAL A 282 9.07 -1.15 -7.35
CA VAL A 282 9.38 -2.45 -7.96
C VAL A 282 8.23 -3.45 -7.86
N ASN A 283 7.32 -3.27 -6.89
CA ASN A 283 6.20 -4.17 -6.67
C ASN A 283 4.89 -3.66 -7.32
N HIS A 284 4.68 -2.35 -7.34
CA HIS A 284 3.40 -1.72 -7.69
C HIS A 284 3.54 -0.49 -8.60
N GLY A 285 4.74 -0.05 -8.98
CA GLY A 285 4.92 1.20 -9.74
C GLY A 285 4.25 1.19 -11.12
N ASN A 286 4.10 0.02 -11.76
CA ASN A 286 3.34 -0.13 -13.01
C ASN A 286 1.85 0.20 -12.86
N GLN A 287 1.30 0.18 -11.63
CA GLN A 287 -0.08 0.53 -11.33
C GLN A 287 -0.27 2.04 -11.09
N LEU A 288 0.82 2.82 -11.14
CA LEU A 288 0.80 4.29 -10.99
C LEU A 288 1.57 4.95 -12.16
N PRO A 289 1.02 4.92 -13.38
CA PRO A 289 1.68 5.46 -14.58
C PRO A 289 1.91 6.99 -14.54
N ALA A 290 1.26 7.69 -13.60
CA ALA A 290 1.51 9.11 -13.35
C ALA A 290 2.92 9.37 -12.77
N LEU A 291 3.58 8.38 -12.15
CA LEU A 291 4.90 8.59 -11.57
C LEU A 291 5.97 8.72 -12.67
N ARG A 292 6.67 9.86 -12.68
CA ARG A 292 7.70 10.15 -13.69
C ARG A 292 9.11 10.20 -13.15
N ARG A 293 9.27 10.58 -11.88
CA ARG A 293 10.60 10.81 -11.29
C ARG A 293 10.70 10.23 -9.90
N PHE A 294 11.85 9.64 -9.66
CA PHE A 294 12.27 9.21 -8.34
C PHE A 294 13.64 9.83 -8.05
N ILE A 295 13.74 10.61 -6.99
CA ILE A 295 14.97 11.23 -6.51
C ILE A 295 15.26 10.65 -5.13
N SER A 296 16.37 9.93 -5.00
CA SER A 296 16.83 9.43 -3.69
C SER A 296 17.93 10.34 -3.14
N ILE A 297 17.93 10.54 -1.82
CA ILE A 297 18.91 11.35 -1.10
C ILE A 297 19.47 10.51 0.06
N SER A 298 20.75 10.17 -0.02
CA SER A 298 21.49 9.43 1.01
C SER A 298 20.86 8.08 1.42
N THR A 299 20.26 7.37 0.47
CA THR A 299 19.59 6.08 0.72
C THR A 299 20.59 4.92 0.89
N PRO A 300 20.45 4.07 1.93
CA PRO A 300 21.33 2.92 2.16
C PRO A 300 20.98 1.73 1.23
N TRP A 301 21.34 1.81 -0.06
CA TRP A 301 20.97 0.80 -1.05
C TRP A 301 21.56 -0.60 -0.84
N ALA A 302 22.62 -0.72 -0.03
CA ALA A 302 23.17 -2.01 0.41
C ALA A 302 22.80 -2.37 1.85
N GLY A 303 21.82 -1.68 2.45
CA GLY A 303 21.42 -1.88 3.83
C GLY A 303 22.39 -1.21 4.80
N GLU A 304 22.26 -1.57 6.07
CA GLU A 304 23.03 -0.98 7.17
C GLU A 304 23.57 -2.10 8.08
N PRO A 305 24.90 -2.34 8.11
CA PRO A 305 25.49 -3.38 8.95
C PRO A 305 25.16 -3.25 10.44
N THR A 306 24.92 -2.04 10.95
CA THR A 306 24.51 -1.87 12.36
C THR A 306 23.10 -2.41 12.63
N ALA A 307 22.21 -2.45 11.63
CA ALA A 307 20.90 -3.10 11.75
C ALA A 307 21.06 -4.62 11.92
N GLU A 308 21.97 -5.25 11.18
CA GLU A 308 22.28 -6.68 11.32
C GLU A 308 22.85 -7.02 12.70
N LEU A 309 23.77 -6.19 13.22
CA LEU A 309 24.26 -6.34 14.59
C LEU A 309 23.15 -6.16 15.62
N GLY A 310 22.24 -5.20 15.40
CA GLY A 310 21.05 -4.99 16.23
C GLY A 310 20.14 -6.21 16.25
N VAL A 311 19.83 -6.80 15.09
CA VAL A 311 19.04 -8.03 14.98
C VAL A 311 19.70 -9.20 15.72
N LYS A 312 21.03 -9.33 15.62
CA LYS A 312 21.79 -10.45 16.24
C LYS A 312 21.95 -10.32 17.75
N HIS A 313 22.06 -9.11 18.29
CA HIS A 313 22.55 -8.89 19.65
C HIS A 313 21.62 -8.06 20.54
N SER A 314 20.63 -7.35 19.98
CA SER A 314 19.72 -6.54 20.78
C SER A 314 18.67 -7.42 21.48
N PRO A 315 18.35 -7.15 22.76
CA PRO A 315 17.26 -7.85 23.44
C PRO A 315 15.87 -7.52 22.88
N ALA A 316 15.75 -6.45 22.08
CA ALA A 316 14.54 -6.09 21.35
C ALA A 316 14.92 -5.51 19.98
N VAL A 317 14.22 -5.95 18.93
CA VAL A 317 14.56 -5.63 17.55
C VAL A 317 13.49 -4.73 16.96
N VAL A 318 13.89 -3.59 16.40
CA VAL A 318 13.00 -2.73 15.63
C VAL A 318 12.67 -3.44 14.30
N PRO A 319 11.39 -3.60 13.92
CA PRO A 319 11.02 -4.35 12.70
C PRO A 319 11.76 -3.93 11.42
N SER A 320 11.99 -2.63 11.20
CA SER A 320 12.74 -2.13 10.04
C SER A 320 14.18 -2.62 9.97
N TRP A 321 14.80 -3.00 11.10
CA TRP A 321 16.17 -3.53 11.09
C TRP A 321 16.27 -4.85 10.36
N HIS A 322 15.24 -5.70 10.41
CA HIS A 322 15.22 -6.96 9.68
C HIS A 322 15.33 -6.74 8.16
N ASP A 323 14.65 -5.71 7.65
CA ASP A 323 14.63 -5.35 6.23
C ASP A 323 15.89 -4.60 5.79
N MET A 324 16.61 -3.96 6.71
CA MET A 324 17.84 -3.21 6.43
C MET A 324 19.12 -4.07 6.51
N GLN A 325 19.01 -5.36 6.82
CA GLN A 325 20.16 -6.26 6.82
C GLN A 325 20.71 -6.41 5.39
N PRO A 326 22.02 -6.19 5.14
CA PRO A 326 22.59 -6.22 3.79
C PRO A 326 22.27 -7.49 2.99
N ASP A 327 22.34 -8.65 3.64
CA ASP A 327 22.05 -9.95 3.04
C ASP A 327 20.61 -10.44 3.32
N GLY A 328 19.75 -9.59 3.89
CA GLY A 328 18.36 -9.91 4.21
C GLY A 328 17.48 -10.02 2.96
N HIS A 329 16.36 -10.75 3.10
CA HIS A 329 15.42 -11.02 2.00
C HIS A 329 14.93 -9.73 1.31
N PHE A 330 14.57 -8.70 2.07
CA PHE A 330 14.13 -7.41 1.50
C PHE A 330 15.22 -6.76 0.64
N MET A 331 16.46 -6.64 1.15
CA MET A 331 17.57 -6.00 0.42
C MET A 331 17.99 -6.74 -0.85
N GLN A 332 17.86 -8.07 -0.85
CA GLN A 332 18.07 -8.89 -2.04
C GLN A 332 16.96 -8.67 -3.07
N ALA A 333 15.70 -8.67 -2.61
CA ALA A 333 14.53 -8.49 -3.45
C ALA A 333 14.42 -7.08 -4.07
N LEU A 334 15.02 -6.06 -3.45
CA LEU A 334 14.91 -4.66 -3.84
C LEU A 334 15.48 -4.35 -5.25
N PHE A 335 16.45 -5.14 -5.73
CA PHE A 335 17.05 -5.02 -7.06
C PHE A 335 16.89 -6.28 -7.91
N ALA A 336 16.03 -7.22 -7.48
CA ALA A 336 15.72 -8.42 -8.26
C ALA A 336 14.90 -8.10 -9.53
N ARG A 337 14.25 -6.93 -9.55
CA ARG A 337 13.53 -6.39 -10.70
C ARG A 337 13.98 -4.96 -10.97
N PRO A 338 14.04 -4.54 -12.26
CA PRO A 338 14.32 -3.16 -12.59
C PRO A 338 13.16 -2.25 -12.16
N LEU A 339 13.42 -0.95 -12.05
CA LEU A 339 12.34 0.03 -11.95
C LEU A 339 11.42 -0.02 -13.17
N PRO A 340 10.12 0.30 -13.02
CA PRO A 340 9.20 0.48 -14.13
C PRO A 340 9.77 1.37 -15.24
N ALA A 341 9.50 0.99 -16.49
CA ALA A 341 9.87 1.80 -17.64
C ALA A 341 9.20 3.18 -17.58
N GLY A 342 9.92 4.23 -17.95
CA GLY A 342 9.42 5.61 -17.95
C GLY A 342 9.62 6.40 -16.65
N ILE A 343 10.24 5.80 -15.62
CA ILE A 343 10.67 6.51 -14.43
C ILE A 343 12.13 6.96 -14.61
N ASP A 344 12.36 8.27 -14.58
CA ASP A 344 13.72 8.81 -14.47
C ASP A 344 14.17 8.75 -12.99
N TYR A 345 15.19 7.94 -12.71
CA TYR A 345 15.78 7.79 -11.38
C TYR A 345 17.05 8.64 -11.23
N TYR A 346 17.14 9.41 -10.15
CA TYR A 346 18.30 10.22 -9.78
C TYR A 346 18.78 9.88 -8.37
N LEU A 347 20.09 9.73 -8.21
CA LEU A 347 20.73 9.38 -6.94
C LEU A 347 21.57 10.55 -6.43
N LEU A 348 21.20 11.09 -5.27
CA LEU A 348 21.94 12.13 -4.57
C LEU A 348 22.50 11.52 -3.27
N PHE A 349 23.73 11.87 -2.90
CA PHE A 349 24.37 11.31 -1.70
C PHE A 349 25.27 12.32 -0.98
N GLY A 350 25.35 12.19 0.35
CA GLY A 350 26.26 12.96 1.20
C GLY A 350 27.58 12.22 1.47
N HIS A 351 28.64 12.94 1.83
CA HIS A 351 29.93 12.34 2.15
C HIS A 351 30.77 13.08 3.21
N ARG A 352 30.18 13.99 4.00
CA ARG A 352 30.89 14.81 5.01
C ARG A 352 31.25 14.06 6.30
N GLY A 353 30.88 12.78 6.43
CA GLY A 353 31.12 12.01 7.65
C GLY A 353 32.59 11.70 7.95
N GLY A 354 33.46 11.77 6.93
CA GLY A 354 34.91 11.55 7.06
C GLY A 354 35.35 10.08 7.01
N TYR A 355 36.66 9.87 6.93
CA TYR A 355 37.32 8.56 6.95
C TYR A 355 37.94 8.30 8.32
N SER A 356 37.89 7.05 8.80
CA SER A 356 38.81 6.59 9.85
C SER A 356 39.28 5.16 9.57
N LEU A 357 40.40 4.75 10.18
CA LEU A 357 40.91 3.37 10.05
C LEU A 357 39.89 2.30 10.49
N LEU A 358 38.90 2.68 11.30
CA LEU A 358 37.86 1.79 11.84
C LEU A 358 36.48 1.96 11.17
N ARG A 359 36.30 2.98 10.32
CA ARG A 359 35.02 3.26 9.64
C ARG A 359 35.28 3.79 8.22
N PRO A 360 34.83 3.06 7.18
CA PRO A 360 34.91 3.51 5.78
C PRO A 360 34.18 4.84 5.56
N ASN A 361 34.50 5.56 4.47
CA ASN A 361 33.86 6.83 4.14
C ASN A 361 32.33 6.76 4.22
N HIS A 362 31.73 7.78 4.84
CA HIS A 362 30.31 7.83 5.14
C HIS A 362 29.79 9.28 5.13
N ASP A 363 28.48 9.46 5.19
CA ASP A 363 27.83 10.78 5.37
C ASP A 363 27.61 11.15 6.85
N GLY A 364 27.96 10.27 7.77
CA GLY A 364 27.76 10.44 9.22
C GLY A 364 27.00 9.24 9.79
N THR A 365 26.11 8.69 8.97
CA THR A 365 25.25 7.55 9.30
C THR A 365 25.55 6.38 8.37
N VAL A 366 25.38 6.58 7.06
CA VAL A 366 25.44 5.55 6.04
C VAL A 366 26.76 5.60 5.28
N THR A 367 27.37 4.42 5.07
CA THR A 367 28.61 4.31 4.29
C THR A 367 28.39 4.65 2.81
N LEU A 368 29.41 5.21 2.17
CA LEU A 368 29.36 5.46 0.72
C LEU A 368 29.15 4.17 -0.09
N ALA A 369 29.71 3.05 0.37
CA ALA A 369 29.50 1.75 -0.28
C ALA A 369 28.01 1.36 -0.29
N SER A 370 27.26 1.64 0.78
CA SER A 370 25.82 1.41 0.82
C SER A 370 25.05 2.43 -0.02
N GLN A 371 25.40 3.72 0.07
CA GLN A 371 24.79 4.78 -0.74
C GLN A 371 25.02 4.60 -2.25
N LEU A 372 26.11 3.95 -2.65
CA LEU A 372 26.53 3.77 -4.04
C LEU A 372 26.57 2.28 -4.41
N ARG A 373 25.61 1.47 -3.96
CA ARG A 373 25.48 0.08 -4.44
C ARG A 373 25.44 0.04 -5.97
N THR A 374 26.22 -0.84 -6.60
CA THR A 374 26.36 -0.91 -8.07
C THR A 374 25.02 -1.00 -8.81
N ALA A 375 24.07 -1.79 -8.31
CA ALA A 375 22.75 -1.91 -8.93
C ALA A 375 21.96 -0.59 -8.92
N ALA A 376 22.07 0.20 -7.84
CA ALA A 376 21.43 1.52 -7.76
C ALA A 376 22.09 2.51 -8.72
N GLN A 377 23.43 2.47 -8.83
CA GLN A 377 24.16 3.32 -9.78
C GLN A 377 23.80 2.99 -11.24
N ALA A 378 23.66 1.71 -11.57
CA ALA A 378 23.35 1.25 -12.93
C ALA A 378 21.97 1.71 -13.42
N GLU A 379 21.00 1.86 -12.52
CA GLU A 379 19.66 2.36 -12.87
C GLU A 379 19.55 3.88 -12.79
N ALA A 380 20.46 4.56 -12.09
CA ALA A 380 20.41 6.01 -11.94
C ALA A 380 20.80 6.70 -13.25
N ARG A 381 19.95 7.60 -13.73
CA ARG A 381 20.24 8.44 -14.89
C ARG A 381 21.42 9.36 -14.63
N MET A 382 21.48 9.93 -13.43
CA MET A 382 22.59 10.76 -12.95
C MET A 382 22.80 10.51 -11.46
N ILE A 383 24.06 10.67 -11.03
CA ILE A 383 24.50 10.52 -9.66
C ILE A 383 25.19 11.82 -9.23
N TYR A 384 24.78 12.40 -8.10
CA TYR A 384 25.33 13.65 -7.57
C TYR A 384 25.83 13.46 -6.13
N GLY A 385 27.09 13.80 -5.90
CA GLY A 385 27.69 13.81 -4.57
C GLY A 385 27.73 15.22 -3.99
N PHE A 386 27.47 15.33 -2.69
CA PHE A 386 27.54 16.59 -1.95
C PHE A 386 28.42 16.41 -0.72
N ASP A 387 29.23 17.42 -0.43
CA ASP A 387 29.92 17.52 0.85
C ASP A 387 28.92 17.93 1.92
N GLU A 388 27.96 17.06 2.23
CA GLU A 388 26.96 17.22 3.28
C GLU A 388 26.95 15.97 4.17
N ASP A 389 26.49 16.13 5.41
CA ASP A 389 26.22 14.99 6.27
C ASP A 389 24.82 14.41 6.03
N HIS A 390 24.53 13.27 6.65
CA HIS A 390 23.31 12.48 6.40
C HIS A 390 22.01 13.29 6.55
N VAL A 391 21.94 14.19 7.53
CA VAL A 391 20.73 14.97 7.84
C VAL A 391 20.84 16.38 7.26
N GLY A 392 22.00 17.01 7.38
CA GLY A 392 22.28 18.36 6.90
C GLY A 392 22.00 18.54 5.40
N ILE A 393 22.13 17.46 4.61
CA ILE A 393 21.78 17.43 3.19
C ILE A 393 20.35 17.91 2.90
N LEU A 394 19.39 17.73 3.82
CA LEU A 394 18.00 18.17 3.69
C LEU A 394 17.79 19.68 3.90
N SER A 395 18.80 20.38 4.40
CA SER A 395 18.79 21.83 4.58
C SER A 395 19.76 22.55 3.65
N SER A 396 20.38 21.82 2.72
CA SER A 396 21.42 22.36 1.84
C SER A 396 20.81 23.14 0.67
N PRO A 397 21.17 24.42 0.48
CA PRO A 397 20.74 25.20 -0.68
C PRO A 397 21.18 24.58 -2.01
N GLN A 398 22.38 23.97 -2.04
CA GLN A 398 22.93 23.37 -3.25
C GLN A 398 22.13 22.11 -3.66
N VAL A 399 21.79 21.28 -2.68
CA VAL A 399 20.98 20.07 -2.89
C VAL A 399 19.57 20.47 -3.34
N MET A 400 18.94 21.43 -2.68
CA MET A 400 17.60 21.90 -3.07
C MET A 400 17.59 22.47 -4.49
N ALA A 401 18.58 23.28 -4.87
CA ALA A 401 18.71 23.81 -6.23
C ALA A 401 18.88 22.68 -7.27
N GLN A 402 19.66 21.64 -6.94
CA GLN A 402 19.80 20.47 -7.79
C GLN A 402 18.47 19.70 -7.92
N VAL A 403 17.76 19.47 -6.82
CA VAL A 403 16.46 18.80 -6.84
C VAL A 403 15.45 19.59 -7.67
N GLN A 404 15.37 20.92 -7.49
CA GLN A 404 14.52 21.79 -8.31
C GLN A 404 14.87 21.65 -9.80
N THR A 405 16.15 21.64 -10.17
CA THR A 405 16.60 21.42 -11.55
C THR A 405 16.15 20.06 -12.11
N LEU A 406 16.20 19.01 -11.29
CA LEU A 406 15.76 17.67 -11.68
C LEU A 406 14.23 17.58 -11.84
N LEU A 407 13.48 18.27 -10.98
CA LEU A 407 12.02 18.40 -11.11
C LEU A 407 11.65 19.21 -12.36
N ASP A 408 12.44 20.23 -12.70
CA ASP A 408 12.19 21.12 -13.83
C ASP A 408 12.61 20.53 -15.19
N GLY A 409 13.51 19.55 -15.19
CA GLY A 409 14.06 18.96 -16.41
C GLY A 409 12.96 18.51 -17.38
N ALA A 410 13.24 18.53 -18.68
CA ALA A 410 12.36 17.92 -19.67
C ALA A 410 12.61 16.40 -19.68
N GLY A 411 11.93 15.66 -18.80
CA GLY A 411 11.71 14.22 -19.01
C GLY A 411 10.76 14.03 -20.20
N SER A 412 10.59 12.82 -20.71
CA SER A 412 9.83 12.45 -21.92
C SER A 412 8.36 12.88 -22.01
N THR A 413 7.85 13.70 -21.09
CA THR A 413 6.46 14.12 -20.97
C THR A 413 6.00 15.15 -21.99
N SER A 414 6.88 15.99 -22.54
CA SER A 414 6.43 17.10 -23.41
C SER A 414 5.91 16.63 -24.78
N GLY A 415 6.45 15.54 -25.34
CA GLY A 415 5.97 14.97 -26.61
C GLY A 415 4.73 14.09 -26.45
N ASP A 416 4.73 13.23 -25.43
CA ASP A 416 3.66 12.23 -25.24
C ASP A 416 2.37 12.82 -24.65
N ALA A 417 2.46 13.81 -23.74
CA ALA A 417 1.28 14.48 -23.20
C ALA A 417 0.63 15.43 -24.21
N GLN A 418 1.40 16.05 -25.11
CA GLN A 418 0.86 16.92 -26.17
C GLN A 418 0.08 16.17 -27.24
N ASN A 419 0.34 14.87 -27.40
CA ASN A 419 -0.38 13.99 -28.31
C ASN A 419 -1.30 12.99 -27.58
N ALA A 420 -1.59 13.20 -26.29
CA ALA A 420 -2.48 12.34 -25.53
C ALA A 420 -3.96 12.65 -25.82
N GLY A 421 -4.81 11.63 -25.78
CA GLY A 421 -6.27 11.78 -25.86
C GLY A 421 -6.93 11.61 -24.49
N ARG A 422 -8.25 11.47 -24.51
CA ARG A 422 -9.12 11.22 -23.36
C ARG A 422 -9.99 10.00 -23.64
N LEU A 423 -10.52 9.42 -22.58
CA LEU A 423 -11.50 8.34 -22.63
C LEU A 423 -12.73 8.75 -21.84
N ARG A 424 -13.91 8.46 -22.36
CA ARG A 424 -15.15 8.46 -21.62
C ARG A 424 -15.65 7.03 -21.54
N THR A 425 -15.70 6.48 -20.34
CA THR A 425 -16.19 5.11 -20.12
C THR A 425 -17.52 5.16 -19.38
N THR A 426 -18.56 4.58 -19.96
CA THR A 426 -19.81 4.31 -19.24
C THR A 426 -19.89 2.84 -18.88
N PHE A 427 -20.26 2.53 -17.65
CA PHE A 427 -20.54 1.17 -17.22
C PHE A 427 -21.83 1.07 -16.41
N GLU A 428 -22.58 0.01 -16.65
CA GLU A 428 -23.87 -0.24 -15.98
C GLU A 428 -23.86 -1.63 -15.36
N PHE A 429 -24.29 -1.71 -14.09
CA PHE A 429 -24.52 -2.98 -13.42
C PHE A 429 -25.90 -3.51 -13.79
N GLU A 430 -26.01 -4.80 -14.10
CA GLU A 430 -27.31 -5.42 -14.40
C GLU A 430 -28.24 -5.48 -13.18
N THR A 431 -27.68 -5.51 -11.97
CA THR A 431 -28.44 -5.45 -10.71
C THR A 431 -28.05 -4.19 -9.90
N PRO A 432 -29.00 -3.48 -9.27
CA PRO A 432 -28.71 -2.26 -8.50
C PRO A 432 -27.84 -2.47 -7.26
N ASP A 433 -27.78 -3.70 -6.73
CA ASP A 433 -27.05 -4.06 -5.50
C ASP A 433 -25.53 -4.20 -5.72
N GLY A 434 -25.03 -3.82 -6.90
CA GLY A 434 -23.62 -3.88 -7.26
C GLY A 434 -22.79 -2.79 -6.57
N SER A 435 -22.55 -2.91 -5.27
CA SER A 435 -21.61 -2.04 -4.57
C SER A 435 -20.67 -2.83 -3.66
N GLY A 436 -19.40 -2.91 -4.06
CA GLY A 436 -18.34 -3.46 -3.23
C GLY A 436 -16.98 -3.62 -3.92
N GLY A 437 -16.75 -3.04 -5.10
CA GLY A 437 -15.47 -3.19 -5.79
C GLY A 437 -15.11 -1.99 -6.64
N THR A 438 -13.83 -1.86 -6.96
CA THR A 438 -13.28 -0.80 -7.80
C THR A 438 -13.06 -1.36 -9.21
N PRO A 439 -13.85 -0.95 -10.23
CA PRO A 439 -13.60 -1.36 -11.61
C PRO A 439 -12.22 -0.91 -12.08
N ILE A 440 -11.54 -1.71 -12.90
CA ILE A 440 -10.21 -1.39 -13.42
C ILE A 440 -10.24 -1.52 -14.95
N LEU A 441 -9.94 -0.42 -15.63
CA LEU A 441 -9.68 -0.44 -17.06
C LEU A 441 -8.29 -1.02 -17.31
N LEU A 442 -8.18 -1.91 -18.28
CA LEU A 442 -6.94 -2.49 -18.76
C LEU A 442 -6.72 -2.08 -20.20
N PHE A 443 -5.60 -1.40 -20.46
CA PHE A 443 -5.20 -0.95 -21.78
C PHE A 443 -4.12 -1.89 -22.32
N ARG A 444 -4.51 -2.79 -23.23
CA ARG A 444 -3.57 -3.65 -23.95
C ARG A 444 -3.31 -3.03 -25.32
N PRO A 445 -2.09 -2.60 -25.65
CA PRO A 445 -1.82 -2.07 -26.99
C PRO A 445 -2.08 -3.13 -28.07
N ALA A 446 -2.64 -2.70 -29.20
CA ALA A 446 -2.92 -3.58 -30.34
C ALA A 446 -1.71 -3.79 -31.28
N GLY A 447 -0.55 -3.17 -30.99
CA GLY A 447 0.67 -3.23 -31.80
C GLY A 447 1.72 -4.24 -31.30
N GLY A 448 2.69 -4.60 -32.16
CA GLY A 448 3.82 -5.49 -31.82
C GLY A 448 4.85 -4.85 -30.85
N ALA A 449 6.03 -5.46 -30.68
CA ALA A 449 7.03 -5.19 -29.64
C ALA A 449 7.50 -3.72 -29.43
N ALA A 450 7.10 -2.76 -30.28
CA ALA A 450 7.35 -1.33 -30.13
C ALA A 450 6.19 -0.55 -29.45
N ALA A 451 5.08 -1.22 -29.14
CA ALA A 451 3.94 -0.62 -28.45
C ALA A 451 4.23 -0.43 -26.94
N PRO A 452 3.62 0.57 -26.27
CA PRO A 452 3.80 0.79 -24.83
C PRO A 452 3.44 -0.45 -24.01
N ALA A 453 3.95 -0.59 -22.78
CA ALA A 453 3.55 -1.71 -21.92
C ALA A 453 2.04 -1.63 -21.59
N THR A 454 1.40 -2.78 -21.38
CA THR A 454 0.05 -2.86 -20.82
C THR A 454 0.01 -2.07 -19.51
N PHE A 455 -0.99 -1.20 -19.36
CA PHE A 455 -1.22 -0.44 -18.13
C PHE A 455 -2.69 -0.51 -17.73
N SER A 456 -2.97 -0.17 -16.47
CA SER A 456 -4.32 -0.18 -15.93
C SER A 456 -4.68 1.15 -15.29
N MET A 457 -5.98 1.41 -15.20
CA MET A 457 -6.53 2.60 -14.57
C MET A 457 -7.77 2.21 -13.76
N PRO A 458 -7.72 2.32 -12.42
CA PRO A 458 -8.88 2.06 -11.58
C PRO A 458 -9.92 3.17 -11.74
N LEU A 459 -11.21 2.84 -11.68
CA LEU A 459 -12.36 3.74 -11.78
C LEU A 459 -13.09 3.82 -10.44
N SER A 460 -13.51 5.02 -10.06
CA SER A 460 -14.46 5.25 -8.98
C SER A 460 -15.88 5.30 -9.56
N ALA A 461 -16.89 5.30 -8.68
CA ALA A 461 -18.27 5.49 -9.10
C ALA A 461 -18.49 6.84 -9.83
N GLU A 462 -17.74 7.87 -9.47
CA GLU A 462 -17.84 9.22 -10.05
C GLU A 462 -17.23 9.35 -11.45
N ASP A 463 -16.41 8.38 -11.87
CA ASP A 463 -15.82 8.38 -13.21
C ASP A 463 -16.78 7.86 -14.28
N ASN A 464 -17.90 7.26 -13.89
CA ASN A 464 -18.86 6.69 -14.82
C ASN A 464 -19.46 7.78 -15.74
N GLY A 465 -19.15 7.68 -17.03
CA GLY A 465 -19.57 8.66 -18.05
C GLY A 465 -18.77 9.97 -18.06
N ARG A 466 -17.76 10.11 -17.19
CA ARG A 466 -16.87 11.28 -17.17
C ARG A 466 -15.70 11.07 -18.15
N GLU A 467 -15.20 12.17 -18.69
CA GLU A 467 -13.93 12.14 -19.44
C GLU A 467 -12.74 12.07 -18.50
N ILE A 468 -11.89 11.07 -18.71
CA ILE A 468 -10.66 10.81 -17.96
C ILE A 468 -9.46 10.78 -18.91
N GLY A 469 -8.30 11.19 -18.39
CA GLY A 469 -7.05 11.30 -19.14
C GLY A 469 -6.11 12.32 -18.51
N PRO A 470 -4.94 12.56 -19.10
CA PRO A 470 -4.53 12.17 -20.45
C PRO A 470 -4.21 10.68 -20.56
N ILE A 471 -4.57 10.10 -21.70
CA ILE A 471 -4.23 8.73 -22.07
C ILE A 471 -3.31 8.79 -23.28
N PRO A 472 -2.16 8.09 -23.29
CA PRO A 472 -1.29 8.07 -24.45
C PRO A 472 -2.05 7.75 -25.73
N ALA A 473 -1.74 8.43 -26.82
CA ALA A 473 -2.34 8.09 -28.10
C ALA A 473 -1.87 6.72 -28.57
N GLY A 474 -2.78 5.97 -29.18
CA GLY A 474 -2.52 4.62 -29.63
C GLY A 474 -3.78 3.85 -29.95
N ASP A 475 -3.59 2.65 -30.49
CA ASP A 475 -4.65 1.66 -30.70
C ASP A 475 -4.56 0.63 -29.56
N TYR A 476 -5.68 0.39 -28.87
CA TYR A 476 -5.77 -0.45 -27.68
C TYR A 476 -6.91 -1.47 -27.80
N GLU A 477 -6.71 -2.65 -27.24
CA GLU A 477 -7.77 -3.53 -26.77
C GLU A 477 -8.09 -3.15 -25.31
N LEU A 478 -9.20 -2.43 -25.12
CA LEU A 478 -9.65 -1.98 -23.81
C LEU A 478 -10.58 -3.02 -23.18
N SER A 479 -10.28 -3.43 -21.96
CA SER A 479 -11.15 -4.28 -21.14
C SER A 479 -11.49 -3.60 -19.82
N LEU A 480 -12.69 -3.86 -19.29
CA LEU A 480 -13.08 -3.49 -17.94
C LEU A 480 -13.07 -4.74 -17.05
N MET A 481 -12.21 -4.75 -16.04
CA MET A 481 -12.08 -5.83 -15.08
C MET A 481 -12.73 -5.42 -13.76
N MET A 482 -13.59 -6.26 -13.21
CA MET A 482 -14.16 -6.09 -11.88
C MET A 482 -14.37 -7.47 -11.26
N PRO A 483 -13.77 -7.77 -10.09
CA PRO A 483 -13.91 -9.08 -9.47
C PRO A 483 -15.38 -9.43 -9.20
N ALA A 484 -15.76 -10.69 -9.44
CA ALA A 484 -17.14 -11.20 -9.37
C ALA A 484 -18.12 -10.61 -10.40
N TYR A 485 -17.62 -9.92 -11.44
CA TYR A 485 -18.42 -9.47 -12.58
C TYR A 485 -17.79 -9.89 -13.91
N ARG A 486 -18.64 -10.19 -14.88
CA ARG A 486 -18.25 -10.34 -16.28
C ARG A 486 -18.56 -9.04 -17.01
N SER A 487 -17.60 -8.53 -17.78
CA SER A 487 -17.83 -7.38 -18.65
C SER A 487 -18.37 -7.82 -20.01
N GLU A 488 -19.36 -7.08 -20.50
CA GLU A 488 -19.89 -7.19 -21.86
C GLU A 488 -19.80 -5.83 -22.57
N PRO A 489 -19.06 -5.72 -23.69
CA PRO A 489 -18.18 -6.75 -24.26
C PRO A 489 -16.94 -7.01 -23.39
N VAL A 490 -16.26 -8.15 -23.61
CA VAL A 490 -15.03 -8.51 -22.88
C VAL A 490 -13.88 -7.55 -23.20
N SER A 491 -13.75 -7.15 -24.47
CA SER A 491 -12.84 -6.10 -24.91
C SER A 491 -13.48 -5.24 -26.01
N GLN A 492 -12.99 -4.02 -26.16
CA GLN A 492 -13.31 -3.10 -27.24
C GLN A 492 -12.03 -2.60 -27.86
N HIS A 493 -11.94 -2.70 -29.19
CA HIS A 493 -10.90 -2.01 -29.91
C HIS A 493 -11.14 -0.50 -29.80
N LEU A 494 -10.12 0.24 -29.35
CA LEU A 494 -10.20 1.65 -29.03
C LEU A 494 -8.99 2.38 -29.61
N ARG A 495 -9.24 3.33 -30.51
CA ARG A 495 -8.22 4.26 -30.99
C ARG A 495 -8.32 5.57 -30.22
N ILE A 496 -7.26 5.92 -29.51
CA ILE A 496 -7.14 7.21 -28.81
C ILE A 496 -6.19 8.08 -29.63
N ALA A 497 -6.69 9.18 -30.19
CA ALA A 497 -5.88 10.17 -30.88
C ALA A 497 -5.64 11.39 -29.99
N GLY A 498 -4.54 12.11 -30.23
CA GLY A 498 -4.22 13.32 -29.48
C GLY A 498 -5.34 14.35 -29.53
N ASN A 499 -5.64 14.94 -28.36
CA ASN A 499 -6.69 15.95 -28.18
C ASN A 499 -8.11 15.50 -28.60
N THR A 500 -8.37 14.19 -28.65
CA THR A 500 -9.71 13.62 -28.87
C THR A 500 -10.18 12.85 -27.66
N THR A 501 -11.50 12.71 -27.50
CA THR A 501 -12.11 11.80 -26.53
C THR A 501 -12.60 10.57 -27.28
N ALA A 502 -12.15 9.39 -26.86
CA ALA A 502 -12.72 8.12 -27.29
C ALA A 502 -13.79 7.65 -26.29
N ASP A 503 -14.83 6.96 -26.75
CA ASP A 503 -15.89 6.46 -25.89
C ASP A 503 -15.83 4.92 -25.80
N ALA A 504 -16.03 4.38 -24.60
CA ALA A 504 -16.17 2.95 -24.37
C ALA A 504 -17.38 2.66 -23.47
N ARG A 505 -18.08 1.56 -23.71
CA ARG A 505 -19.26 1.19 -22.92
C ARG A 505 -19.23 -0.26 -22.48
N PHE A 506 -19.48 -0.51 -21.21
CA PHE A 506 -19.49 -1.87 -20.65
C PHE A 506 -20.78 -2.13 -19.87
N ARG A 507 -21.27 -3.35 -19.90
CA ARG A 507 -22.23 -3.87 -18.93
C ARG A 507 -21.49 -4.83 -18.00
N LEU A 508 -21.77 -4.73 -16.71
CA LEU A 508 -21.20 -5.60 -15.69
C LEU A 508 -22.30 -6.55 -15.19
N LEU A 509 -22.14 -7.83 -15.53
CA LEU A 509 -23.07 -8.88 -15.15
C LEU A 509 -22.50 -9.62 -13.93
N PRO A 510 -23.28 -9.79 -12.84
CA PRO A 510 -22.81 -10.52 -11.67
C PRO A 510 -22.50 -11.97 -12.04
N ARG A 511 -21.37 -12.50 -11.55
CA ARG A 511 -20.98 -13.90 -11.72
C ARG A 511 -20.38 -14.44 -10.43
N GLY A 512 -20.52 -15.74 -10.19
CA GLY A 512 -19.77 -16.39 -9.12
C GLY A 512 -18.31 -16.57 -9.52
N GLU A 513 -17.40 -16.14 -8.65
CA GLU A 513 -15.95 -16.24 -8.86
C GLU A 513 -15.28 -16.75 -7.59
N LEU A 514 -14.34 -17.68 -7.75
CA LEU A 514 -13.35 -18.02 -6.73
C LEU A 514 -11.96 -17.95 -7.34
N SER A 515 -11.21 -16.91 -6.98
CA SER A 515 -9.85 -16.68 -7.43
C SER A 515 -8.91 -16.46 -6.25
N GLY A 516 -7.63 -16.72 -6.47
CA GLY A 516 -6.63 -16.61 -5.42
C GLY A 516 -5.23 -16.86 -5.92
N TYR A 517 -4.27 -16.80 -5.00
CA TYR A 517 -2.89 -17.13 -5.29
C TYR A 517 -2.19 -17.80 -4.10
N ILE A 518 -1.19 -18.61 -4.42
CA ILE A 518 -0.28 -19.22 -3.45
C ILE A 518 0.80 -18.19 -3.14
N GLY A 519 0.87 -17.73 -1.90
CA GLY A 519 1.89 -16.81 -1.44
C GLY A 519 3.19 -17.52 -1.07
N THR A 520 4.29 -16.78 -1.03
CA THR A 520 5.55 -17.27 -0.43
C THR A 520 5.31 -17.75 1.01
N GLU A 521 6.14 -18.69 1.46
CA GLU A 521 6.08 -19.19 2.83
C GLU A 521 6.12 -18.04 3.85
N ALA A 522 5.36 -18.20 4.92
CA ALA A 522 5.34 -17.25 6.02
C ALA A 522 6.31 -17.73 7.10
N ASP A 523 7.41 -17.01 7.30
CA ASP A 523 8.18 -17.12 8.54
C ASP A 523 7.79 -15.99 9.50
N SER A 524 8.21 -16.11 10.77
CA SER A 524 7.79 -15.18 11.84
C SER A 524 8.30 -13.74 11.66
N VAL A 525 9.17 -13.49 10.67
CA VAL A 525 9.85 -12.21 10.45
C VAL A 525 9.63 -11.66 9.03
N GLY A 526 9.46 -12.51 8.02
CA GLY A 526 9.35 -12.16 6.61
C GLY A 526 7.93 -11.93 6.11
N SER A 527 6.92 -11.94 6.99
CA SER A 527 5.57 -11.47 6.65
C SER A 527 4.93 -10.63 7.78
N PRO A 528 5.48 -9.46 8.12
CA PRO A 528 4.91 -8.57 9.13
C PRO A 528 3.49 -8.09 8.79
N ALA A 529 2.79 -7.51 9.76
CA ALA A 529 1.53 -6.83 9.50
C ALA A 529 1.68 -5.78 8.39
N GLY A 530 0.81 -5.81 7.38
CA GLY A 530 0.82 -4.83 6.30
C GLY A 530 1.80 -5.14 5.17
N SER A 531 2.60 -6.21 5.24
CA SER A 531 3.50 -6.59 4.14
C SER A 531 2.73 -7.18 2.97
N TYR A 532 3.19 -6.90 1.75
CA TYR A 532 2.66 -7.55 0.55
C TYR A 532 3.27 -8.94 0.42
N ARG A 533 2.47 -9.99 0.71
CA ARG A 533 2.94 -11.35 0.48
C ARG A 533 2.91 -11.64 -1.01
N ARG A 534 4.10 -11.79 -1.59
CA ARG A 534 4.28 -12.02 -3.02
C ARG A 534 3.74 -13.39 -3.43
N PRO A 535 3.30 -13.55 -4.69
CA PRO A 535 3.08 -14.86 -5.28
C PRO A 535 4.33 -15.74 -5.15
N HIS A 536 4.13 -17.04 -4.98
CA HIS A 536 5.22 -17.98 -4.80
C HIS A 536 5.89 -18.28 -6.16
N ASP A 537 7.06 -17.70 -6.41
CA ASP A 537 7.72 -17.74 -7.73
C ASP A 537 8.12 -19.16 -8.19
N THR A 538 8.41 -20.08 -7.27
CA THR A 538 8.95 -21.41 -7.58
C THR A 538 8.03 -22.59 -7.26
N VAL A 539 6.79 -22.34 -6.83
CA VAL A 539 5.88 -23.43 -6.45
C VAL A 539 5.48 -24.22 -7.68
N ARG A 540 5.58 -25.55 -7.61
CA ARG A 540 5.12 -26.44 -8.67
C ARG A 540 3.78 -27.04 -8.28
N ILE A 541 2.72 -26.38 -8.70
CA ILE A 541 1.36 -26.88 -8.48
C ILE A 541 1.11 -28.05 -9.44
N ARG A 542 0.61 -29.17 -8.91
CA ARG A 542 0.22 -30.34 -9.69
C ARG A 542 -1.24 -30.25 -10.13
N GLU A 543 -2.10 -29.88 -9.18
CA GLU A 543 -3.54 -29.89 -9.37
C GLU A 543 -4.21 -28.89 -8.42
N ILE A 544 -5.23 -28.18 -8.91
CA ILE A 544 -6.16 -27.40 -8.09
C ILE A 544 -7.56 -27.94 -8.33
N GLY A 545 -8.19 -28.48 -7.30
CA GLY A 545 -9.55 -29.02 -7.36
C GLY A 545 -10.56 -28.07 -6.72
N LEU A 546 -11.75 -28.01 -7.29
CA LEU A 546 -12.90 -27.32 -6.73
C LEU A 546 -14.11 -28.24 -6.71
N ARG A 547 -14.77 -28.36 -5.55
CA ARG A 547 -15.99 -29.14 -5.38
C ARG A 547 -17.06 -28.28 -4.70
N GLY A 548 -18.28 -28.30 -5.24
CA GLY A 548 -19.41 -27.55 -4.67
C GLY A 548 -20.74 -27.98 -5.28
N PRO A 549 -21.79 -27.15 -5.19
CA PRO A 549 -23.14 -27.48 -5.67
C PRO A 549 -23.16 -27.96 -7.11
N GLY A 550 -23.33 -29.28 -7.31
CA GLY A 550 -23.46 -29.90 -8.63
C GLY A 550 -22.20 -29.89 -9.51
N ILE A 551 -21.05 -29.44 -9.01
CA ILE A 551 -19.82 -29.37 -9.80
C ILE A 551 -18.61 -30.00 -9.11
N ARG A 552 -17.71 -30.54 -9.94
CA ARG A 552 -16.34 -30.86 -9.60
C ARG A 552 -15.46 -30.42 -10.77
N ARG A 553 -14.62 -29.41 -10.56
CA ARG A 553 -13.71 -28.88 -11.57
C ARG A 553 -12.28 -29.03 -11.10
N THR A 554 -11.36 -29.15 -12.05
CA THR A 554 -9.94 -29.34 -11.78
C THR A 554 -9.13 -28.50 -12.75
N LEU A 555 -8.10 -27.83 -12.24
CA LEU A 555 -7.15 -27.05 -13.02
C LEU A 555 -5.76 -27.67 -12.91
N GLN A 556 -5.08 -27.71 -14.04
CA GLN A 556 -3.64 -27.93 -14.12
C GLN A 556 -3.00 -26.60 -14.52
N PRO A 557 -1.93 -26.16 -13.83
CA PRO A 557 -1.25 -24.91 -14.19
C PRO A 557 -0.75 -24.96 -15.63
N LEU A 558 -1.09 -23.93 -16.39
CA LEU A 558 -0.65 -23.78 -17.77
C LEU A 558 0.69 -23.03 -17.80
N ASP A 559 1.68 -23.62 -18.48
CA ASP A 559 2.92 -22.94 -18.87
C ASP A 559 2.65 -22.09 -20.12
N THR A 560 2.07 -20.91 -19.90
CA THR A 560 1.64 -19.97 -20.94
C THR A 560 2.18 -18.57 -20.64
N ALA A 561 2.21 -17.67 -21.61
CA ALA A 561 2.62 -16.30 -21.35
C ALA A 561 1.63 -15.59 -20.43
N ALA A 562 2.10 -14.64 -19.61
CA ALA A 562 1.24 -13.89 -18.67
C ALA A 562 0.08 -13.16 -19.39
N ASP A 563 0.31 -12.64 -20.60
CA ASP A 563 -0.71 -11.97 -21.41
C ASP A 563 -1.83 -12.92 -21.87
N ASP A 564 -1.50 -14.20 -22.10
CA ASP A 564 -2.46 -15.24 -22.45
C ASP A 564 -3.29 -15.63 -21.23
N ALA A 565 -2.64 -15.78 -20.07
CA ALA A 565 -3.32 -16.03 -18.80
C ALA A 565 -4.30 -14.89 -18.46
N LEU A 566 -3.88 -13.64 -18.63
CA LEU A 566 -4.74 -12.47 -18.46
C LEU A 566 -5.88 -12.45 -19.47
N ALA A 567 -5.64 -12.77 -20.74
CA ALA A 567 -6.70 -12.82 -21.75
C ALA A 567 -7.76 -13.88 -21.43
N ARG A 568 -7.34 -15.05 -20.93
CA ARG A 568 -8.25 -16.12 -20.45
C ARG A 568 -9.07 -15.65 -19.25
N HIS A 569 -8.43 -15.01 -18.28
CA HIS A 569 -9.11 -14.45 -17.10
C HIS A 569 -10.19 -13.44 -17.51
N LEU A 570 -9.88 -12.51 -18.43
CA LEU A 570 -10.85 -11.52 -18.94
C LEU A 570 -12.04 -12.16 -19.67
N ARG A 571 -11.81 -13.26 -20.41
CA ARG A 571 -12.89 -14.04 -21.03
C ARG A 571 -13.68 -14.87 -20.02
N GLY A 572 -13.21 -14.94 -18.78
CA GLY A 572 -13.85 -15.69 -17.71
C GLY A 572 -13.66 -17.19 -17.82
N GLU A 573 -12.55 -17.63 -18.42
CA GLU A 573 -12.19 -19.04 -18.51
C GLU A 573 -11.47 -19.49 -17.25
N ASP A 574 -11.87 -20.64 -16.68
CA ASP A 574 -11.13 -21.25 -15.58
C ASP A 574 -9.67 -21.47 -15.98
N GLY A 575 -8.76 -21.20 -15.03
CA GLY A 575 -7.33 -21.29 -15.31
C GLY A 575 -6.46 -21.18 -14.08
N ALA A 576 -5.32 -21.85 -14.14
CA ALA A 576 -4.22 -21.69 -13.21
C ALA A 576 -2.96 -21.32 -13.99
N HIS A 577 -2.24 -20.31 -13.52
CA HIS A 577 -1.00 -19.84 -14.12
C HIS A 577 -0.01 -19.45 -13.01
N GLN A 578 1.15 -20.09 -13.01
CA GLN A 578 2.14 -19.97 -11.93
C GLN A 578 1.47 -20.23 -10.56
N ALA A 579 1.54 -19.26 -9.65
CA ALA A 579 0.94 -19.33 -8.33
C ALA A 579 -0.53 -18.84 -8.29
N HIS A 580 -1.12 -18.42 -9.41
CA HIS A 580 -2.47 -17.86 -9.46
C HIS A 580 -3.48 -18.87 -10.01
N PHE A 581 -4.73 -18.75 -9.56
CA PHE A 581 -5.84 -19.50 -10.13
C PHE A 581 -7.15 -18.71 -10.08
N ALA A 582 -8.08 -19.06 -10.97
CA ALA A 582 -9.44 -18.55 -10.96
C ALA A 582 -10.41 -19.62 -11.47
N PHE A 583 -11.55 -19.73 -10.79
CA PHE A 583 -12.74 -20.43 -11.22
C PHE A 583 -13.87 -19.43 -11.37
N PHE A 584 -14.65 -19.60 -12.43
CA PHE A 584 -15.70 -18.66 -12.76
C PHE A 584 -17.05 -19.33 -13.07
N ASP A 585 -18.08 -18.50 -13.15
CA ASP A 585 -19.47 -18.88 -13.41
C ASP A 585 -19.91 -19.99 -12.45
N LEU A 586 -19.55 -19.79 -11.18
CA LEU A 586 -19.96 -20.62 -10.07
C LEU A 586 -21.37 -20.21 -9.64
N ALA A 587 -22.19 -21.19 -9.28
CA ALA A 587 -23.48 -20.94 -8.65
C ALA A 587 -23.26 -20.44 -7.21
N GLU A 588 -24.31 -19.87 -6.61
CA GLU A 588 -24.26 -19.55 -5.19
C GLU A 588 -24.12 -20.82 -4.34
N GLY A 589 -23.22 -20.81 -3.36
CA GLY A 589 -23.06 -21.88 -2.38
C GLY A 589 -21.65 -22.01 -1.83
N ASP A 590 -21.44 -23.09 -1.06
CA ASP A 590 -20.17 -23.40 -0.41
C ASP A 590 -19.31 -24.33 -1.27
N TYR A 591 -18.04 -23.97 -1.40
CA TYR A 591 -17.06 -24.66 -2.22
C TYR A 591 -15.84 -25.09 -1.42
N GLU A 592 -15.44 -26.35 -1.60
CA GLU A 592 -14.18 -26.88 -1.12
C GLU A 592 -13.11 -26.72 -2.20
N LEU A 593 -12.07 -25.95 -1.88
CA LEU A 593 -10.86 -25.77 -2.68
C LEU A 593 -9.76 -26.70 -2.18
N THR A 594 -9.18 -27.49 -3.08
CA THR A 594 -8.02 -28.33 -2.80
C THR A 594 -6.83 -27.93 -3.68
N ILE A 595 -5.62 -27.87 -3.12
CA ILE A 595 -4.40 -27.57 -3.87
C ILE A 595 -3.35 -28.63 -3.56
N GLN A 596 -2.79 -29.24 -4.60
CA GLN A 596 -1.69 -30.18 -4.52
C GLN A 596 -0.46 -29.56 -5.19
N ALA A 597 0.66 -29.50 -4.49
CA ALA A 597 1.93 -28.98 -5.01
C ALA A 597 3.10 -29.88 -4.60
N GLU A 598 4.17 -29.86 -5.40
CA GLU A 598 5.37 -30.66 -5.11
C GLU A 598 6.08 -30.15 -3.86
N GLY A 599 6.36 -31.05 -2.91
CA GLY A 599 7.03 -30.69 -1.66
C GLY A 599 6.11 -30.11 -0.58
N TYR A 600 4.79 -30.11 -0.79
CA TYR A 600 3.81 -29.58 0.15
C TYR A 600 2.72 -30.59 0.51
N GLU A 601 2.16 -30.47 1.71
CA GLU A 601 0.91 -31.12 2.11
C GLU A 601 -0.25 -30.61 1.22
N ALA A 602 -1.25 -31.47 1.01
CA ALA A 602 -2.46 -31.07 0.30
C ALA A 602 -3.21 -30.01 1.13
N HIS A 603 -3.42 -28.83 0.54
CA HIS A 603 -4.19 -27.76 1.16
C HIS A 603 -5.67 -27.96 0.89
N VAL A 604 -6.51 -27.74 1.90
CA VAL A 604 -7.98 -27.78 1.81
C VAL A 604 -8.56 -26.56 2.50
N SER A 605 -9.50 -25.88 1.85
CA SER A 605 -10.19 -24.72 2.41
C SER A 605 -11.62 -24.62 1.90
N GLN A 606 -12.51 -24.00 2.70
CA GLN A 606 -13.91 -23.79 2.35
C GLN A 606 -14.14 -22.31 2.02
N HIS A 607 -14.93 -22.05 0.97
CA HIS A 607 -15.21 -20.71 0.48
C HIS A 607 -16.68 -20.59 0.09
N ALA A 608 -17.35 -19.56 0.58
CA ALA A 608 -18.67 -19.20 0.07
C ALA A 608 -18.51 -18.40 -1.23
N VAL A 609 -19.37 -18.67 -2.21
CA VAL A 609 -19.44 -17.88 -3.45
C VAL A 609 -20.85 -17.34 -3.61
N VAL A 610 -20.95 -16.04 -3.87
CA VAL A 610 -22.20 -15.35 -4.19
C VAL A 610 -21.96 -14.54 -5.46
N PRO A 611 -22.73 -14.77 -6.55
CA PRO A 611 -22.55 -14.00 -7.78
C PRO A 611 -22.65 -12.49 -7.58
N GLY A 612 -21.73 -11.74 -8.19
CA GLY A 612 -21.66 -10.27 -8.02
C GLY A 612 -20.97 -9.80 -6.74
N ARG A 613 -20.45 -10.73 -5.93
CA ARG A 613 -19.75 -10.42 -4.69
C ARG A 613 -18.32 -10.94 -4.71
N SER A 614 -17.37 -10.04 -4.55
CA SER A 614 -15.95 -10.36 -4.53
C SER A 614 -15.57 -11.00 -3.20
N ASN A 615 -14.78 -12.08 -3.26
CA ASN A 615 -14.19 -12.68 -2.07
C ASN A 615 -12.94 -11.91 -1.61
N PRO A 616 -12.67 -11.83 -0.29
CA PRO A 616 -11.45 -11.20 0.21
C PRO A 616 -10.21 -11.86 -0.38
N MET A 617 -9.29 -11.06 -0.88
CA MET A 617 -8.04 -11.58 -1.42
C MET A 617 -7.07 -11.84 -0.26
N THR A 618 -6.83 -13.12 0.02
CA THR A 618 -5.90 -13.61 1.04
C THR A 618 -4.90 -14.58 0.41
N PRO A 619 -3.58 -14.43 0.64
CA PRO A 619 -2.60 -15.39 0.14
C PRO A 619 -2.79 -16.77 0.77
N ILE A 620 -2.84 -17.81 -0.05
CA ILE A 620 -2.84 -19.20 0.42
C ILE A 620 -1.41 -19.60 0.75
N VAL A 621 -1.17 -20.11 1.96
CA VAL A 621 0.14 -20.62 2.38
C VAL A 621 0.06 -22.13 2.44
N LEU A 622 0.88 -22.78 1.62
CA LEU A 622 1.03 -24.23 1.65
C LEU A 622 1.98 -24.64 2.78
N ARG A 623 1.74 -25.80 3.38
CA ARG A 623 2.62 -26.37 4.41
C ARG A 623 3.63 -27.30 3.76
N PRO A 624 4.94 -27.06 3.90
CA PRO A 624 5.96 -27.96 3.36
C PRO A 624 5.82 -29.37 3.95
N LEU A 625 6.13 -30.39 3.16
CA LEU A 625 6.26 -31.76 3.65
C LEU A 625 7.47 -31.85 4.61
N PRO A 626 7.39 -32.69 5.66
CA PRO A 626 8.44 -32.87 6.65
C PRO A 626 9.72 -33.51 6.11
#